data_AF-A0AAJ2KZC7-F1
#
_entry.id   AF-A0AAJ2KZC7-F1
#
_cell.length_a   1.000
_cell.length_b   1.000
_cell.length_c   1.000
_cell.angle_alpha   90.00
_cell.angle_beta   90.00
_cell.angle_gamma   90.00
#
_symmetry.space_group_name_H-M   'P 1'
#
loop_
_entity.id
_entity.type
_entity.pdbx_description
1 polymer ?
#
loop_
_entity_poly.entity_id
_entity_poly.type
_entity_poly.pdbx_seq_one_letter_code
_entity_poly.pdbx_strand_id
1 'polypeptide(L)'
;MNTTFSCVGCGKCCTDHHVPLTLAEARMWAADGGQVIVLVEGFPGNGLGLPVQQREHAERRSVLVRSGASEAYVAITFAAYNVGPCRNLDEDNLCRIYERRPLVCRIYPAEINPHIPLNTAIKDCPPESWEQGPDLIIGGQVVDQGLVELIQRSRQADRDDVQAKDAICGLLGIRTTALKGDGFTAYLPDMNAFATVIDQVSAQPLAAPESDWLFHVSGEDIAGQVQAAGAQLVTEAPVNYAFISLRAA
;
A
#
# COMPACT_ATOMS: atom_id res chain seq x y z
N MET A 1 11.34 24.73 1.86
CA MET A 1 12.69 24.27 1.48
C MET A 1 12.64 23.90 0.01
N ASN A 2 13.67 24.24 -0.75
CA ASN A 2 13.81 23.82 -2.14
C ASN A 2 14.62 22.53 -2.17
N THR A 3 14.27 21.61 -3.06
CA THR A 3 14.89 20.27 -3.13
C THR A 3 15.06 19.90 -4.59
N THR A 4 16.27 19.52 -4.97
CA THR A 4 16.58 18.86 -6.25
C THR A 4 16.64 17.35 -6.06
N PHE A 5 16.42 16.59 -7.13
CA PHE A 5 16.60 15.15 -7.06
C PHE A 5 16.98 14.53 -8.41
N SER A 6 17.90 13.57 -8.38
CA SER A 6 18.15 12.63 -9.47
C SER A 6 18.49 11.24 -8.92
N CYS A 7 17.82 10.20 -9.43
CA CYS A 7 18.18 8.83 -9.09
C CYS A 7 19.55 8.48 -9.69
N VAL A 8 20.49 8.06 -8.84
CA VAL A 8 21.86 7.68 -9.22
C VAL A 8 22.04 6.19 -9.49
N GLY A 9 20.96 5.40 -9.52
CA GLY A 9 21.04 3.96 -9.77
C GLY A 9 21.67 3.17 -8.61
N CYS A 10 21.57 3.65 -7.36
CA CYS A 10 22.21 2.99 -6.21
C CYS A 10 21.57 1.66 -5.75
N GLY A 11 20.42 1.27 -6.31
CA GLY A 11 19.69 0.05 -5.96
C GLY A 11 18.97 0.03 -4.60
N LYS A 12 19.24 0.97 -3.69
CA LYS A 12 18.75 0.92 -2.29
C LYS A 12 17.22 0.89 -2.16
N CYS A 13 16.51 1.85 -2.74
CA CYS A 13 15.04 1.88 -2.71
C CYS A 13 14.37 0.79 -3.58
N CYS A 14 15.18 0.01 -4.31
CA CYS A 14 14.74 -1.09 -5.15
C CYS A 14 15.08 -2.46 -4.54
N THR A 15 15.63 -2.51 -3.32
CA THR A 15 16.09 -3.73 -2.65
C THR A 15 15.38 -3.85 -1.31
N ASP A 16 14.86 -5.04 -0.98
CA ASP A 16 14.13 -5.31 0.26
C ASP A 16 12.92 -4.38 0.50
N HIS A 17 12.35 -3.83 -0.57
CA HIS A 17 11.24 -2.89 -0.52
C HIS A 17 9.99 -3.49 -1.18
N HIS A 18 8.88 -3.40 -0.45
CA HIS A 18 7.56 -3.62 -1.01
C HIS A 18 7.18 -2.43 -1.89
N VAL A 19 6.88 -2.70 -3.16
CA VAL A 19 6.51 -1.67 -4.14
C VAL A 19 5.01 -1.71 -4.34
N PRO A 20 4.21 -0.76 -3.81
CA PRO A 20 2.78 -0.70 -4.06
C PRO A 20 2.45 -0.72 -5.55
N LEU A 21 1.48 -1.55 -5.91
CA LEU A 21 1.02 -1.79 -7.27
C LEU A 21 -0.46 -1.37 -7.38
N THR A 22 -0.77 -0.73 -8.50
CA THR A 22 -2.15 -0.70 -9.00
C THR A 22 -2.62 -2.13 -9.32
N LEU A 23 -3.93 -2.34 -9.47
CA LEU A 23 -4.46 -3.65 -9.81
C LEU A 23 -3.90 -4.16 -11.16
N ALA A 24 -3.83 -3.27 -12.15
CA ALA A 24 -3.24 -3.59 -13.45
C ALA A 24 -1.75 -3.96 -13.34
N GLU A 25 -0.99 -3.24 -12.53
CA GLU A 25 0.42 -3.55 -12.29
C GLU A 25 0.59 -4.85 -11.51
N ALA A 26 -0.26 -5.14 -10.52
CA ALA A 26 -0.24 -6.41 -9.79
C ALA A 26 -0.51 -7.61 -10.71
N ARG A 27 -1.46 -7.46 -11.64
CA ARG A 27 -1.74 -8.45 -12.68
C ARG A 27 -0.52 -8.70 -13.56
N MET A 28 0.09 -7.63 -14.09
CA MET A 28 1.30 -7.73 -14.91
C MET A 28 2.46 -8.36 -14.14
N TRP A 29 2.64 -7.93 -12.88
CA TRP A 29 3.71 -8.43 -12.02
C TRP A 29 3.60 -9.93 -11.78
N ALA A 30 2.38 -10.41 -11.50
CA ALA A 30 2.11 -11.85 -11.37
C ALA A 30 2.35 -12.60 -12.69
N ALA A 31 1.90 -12.06 -13.82
CA ALA A 31 2.11 -12.66 -15.15
C ALA A 31 3.60 -12.75 -15.52
N ASP A 32 4.40 -11.79 -15.09
CA ASP A 32 5.85 -11.78 -15.30
C ASP A 32 6.60 -12.75 -14.35
N GLY A 33 5.89 -13.46 -13.45
CA GLY A 33 6.45 -14.41 -12.49
C GLY A 33 6.94 -13.76 -11.19
N GLY A 34 6.50 -12.53 -10.90
CA GLY A 34 6.77 -11.86 -9.63
C GLY A 34 5.83 -12.31 -8.52
N GLN A 35 6.28 -12.21 -7.28
CA GLN A 35 5.44 -12.42 -6.09
C GLN A 35 4.78 -11.12 -5.66
N VAL A 36 3.56 -11.23 -5.15
CA VAL A 36 2.78 -10.10 -4.60
C VAL A 36 2.47 -10.39 -3.14
N ILE A 37 2.71 -9.40 -2.28
CA ILE A 37 2.26 -9.38 -0.90
C ILE A 37 1.02 -8.49 -0.79
N VAL A 38 0.05 -8.91 0.01
CA VAL A 38 -1.16 -8.13 0.32
C VAL A 38 -1.01 -7.57 1.73
N LEU A 39 -0.94 -6.25 1.84
CA LEU A 39 -0.87 -5.53 3.10
C LEU A 39 -2.24 -4.88 3.37
N VAL A 40 -2.81 -5.15 4.55
CA VAL A 40 -4.13 -4.62 4.93
C VAL A 40 -4.09 -3.92 6.27
N GLU A 41 -4.58 -2.68 6.27
CA GLU A 41 -4.85 -1.85 7.44
C GLU A 41 -6.24 -1.21 7.31
N GLY A 42 -6.85 -0.85 8.44
CA GLY A 42 -8.18 -0.26 8.44
C GLY A 42 -8.48 0.49 9.72
N PHE A 43 -9.59 1.22 9.74
CA PHE A 43 -10.03 1.96 10.92
C PHE A 43 -11.56 1.93 11.05
N PRO A 44 -12.10 1.85 12.28
CA PRO A 44 -13.55 1.97 12.49
C PRO A 44 -14.07 3.33 12.05
N GLY A 45 -15.37 3.43 11.72
CA GLY A 45 -15.99 4.66 11.18
C GLY A 45 -15.92 5.90 12.10
N ASN A 46 -15.63 5.71 13.39
CA ASN A 46 -15.35 6.79 14.33
C ASN A 46 -13.96 7.45 14.13
N GLY A 47 -13.09 6.88 13.29
CA GLY A 47 -11.75 7.40 12.98
C GLY A 47 -10.66 6.97 13.96
N LEU A 48 -10.89 5.95 14.81
CA LEU A 48 -9.88 5.43 15.73
C LEU A 48 -8.59 5.04 14.98
N GLY A 49 -7.43 5.47 15.48
CA GLY A 49 -6.12 5.19 14.89
C GLY A 49 -5.68 6.19 13.81
N LEU A 50 -6.48 7.23 13.52
CA LEU A 50 -6.21 8.15 12.41
C LEU A 50 -6.18 9.63 12.84
N PRO A 51 -5.11 10.39 12.52
CA PRO A 51 -5.12 11.84 12.67
C PRO A 51 -6.21 12.47 11.80
N VAL A 52 -6.98 13.41 12.36
CA VAL A 52 -8.15 14.04 11.69
C VAL A 52 -7.79 14.59 10.31
N GLN A 53 -6.65 15.24 10.17
CA GLN A 53 -6.19 15.83 8.90
C GLN A 53 -5.91 14.80 7.79
N GLN A 54 -5.70 13.52 8.12
CA GLN A 54 -5.47 12.45 7.15
C GLN A 54 -6.74 11.66 6.82
N ARG A 55 -7.86 11.96 7.49
CA ARG A 55 -9.11 11.21 7.40
C ARG A 55 -9.65 11.13 5.98
N GLU A 56 -9.82 12.28 5.34
CA GLU A 56 -10.35 12.34 3.98
C GLU A 56 -9.49 11.56 2.98
N HIS A 57 -8.16 11.70 3.08
CA HIS A 57 -7.25 10.97 2.20
C HIS A 57 -7.35 9.44 2.41
N ALA A 58 -7.44 9.00 3.67
CA ALA A 58 -7.54 7.59 4.01
C ALA A 58 -8.89 6.99 3.60
N GLU A 59 -10.00 7.66 3.88
CA GLU A 59 -11.35 7.19 3.51
C GLU A 59 -11.47 7.03 1.99
N ARG A 60 -10.95 7.98 1.20
CA ARG A 60 -11.03 7.93 -0.27
C ARG A 60 -10.34 6.69 -0.87
N ARG A 61 -9.30 6.14 -0.23
CA ARG A 61 -8.54 4.98 -0.72
C ARG A 61 -8.93 3.66 -0.05
N SER A 62 -10.02 3.68 0.71
CA SER A 62 -10.50 2.53 1.48
C SER A 62 -11.87 2.07 0.98
N VAL A 63 -12.15 0.79 1.16
CA VAL A 63 -13.50 0.24 1.02
C VAL A 63 -14.24 0.38 2.35
N LEU A 64 -15.52 0.80 2.30
CA LEU A 64 -16.40 0.78 3.46
C LEU A 64 -16.97 -0.63 3.62
N VAL A 65 -16.71 -1.25 4.77
CA VAL A 65 -17.07 -2.65 5.06
C VAL A 65 -17.69 -2.77 6.44
N ARG A 66 -18.31 -3.92 6.71
CA ARG A 66 -18.83 -4.25 8.04
C ARG A 66 -17.76 -4.91 8.91
N SER A 67 -17.81 -4.61 10.20
CA SER A 67 -17.07 -5.31 11.25
C SER A 67 -17.95 -5.40 12.49
N GLY A 68 -18.69 -6.50 12.64
CA GLY A 68 -19.64 -6.66 13.74
C GLY A 68 -20.75 -5.62 13.75
N ALA A 69 -20.75 -4.76 14.77
CA ALA A 69 -21.78 -3.74 14.98
C ALA A 69 -21.41 -2.38 14.38
N SER A 70 -20.20 -2.23 13.81
CA SER A 70 -19.75 -0.99 13.19
C SER A 70 -19.38 -1.16 11.72
N GLU A 71 -19.26 -0.02 11.05
CA GLU A 71 -18.58 0.05 9.77
C GLU A 71 -17.09 0.37 9.98
N ALA A 72 -16.27 -0.11 9.05
CA ALA A 72 -14.85 0.15 9.01
C ALA A 72 -14.43 0.55 7.59
N TYR A 73 -13.36 1.34 7.50
CA TYR A 73 -12.68 1.67 6.27
C TYR A 73 -11.42 0.81 6.17
N VAL A 74 -11.32 -0.03 5.15
CA VAL A 74 -10.19 -0.94 4.94
C VAL A 74 -9.41 -0.54 3.69
N ALA A 75 -8.12 -0.29 3.86
CA ALA A 75 -7.17 -0.01 2.78
C ALA A 75 -6.38 -1.28 2.44
N ILE A 76 -6.41 -1.66 1.17
CA ILE A 76 -5.76 -2.89 0.68
C ILE A 76 -4.64 -2.50 -0.28
N THR A 77 -3.41 -2.87 0.08
CA THR A 77 -2.23 -2.62 -0.74
C THR A 77 -1.71 -3.93 -1.30
N PHE A 78 -1.80 -4.10 -2.62
CA PHE A 78 -1.00 -5.10 -3.32
C PHE A 78 0.37 -4.51 -3.57
N ALA A 79 1.42 -5.19 -3.19
CA ALA A 79 2.78 -4.73 -3.40
C ALA A 79 3.65 -5.85 -3.98
N ALA A 80 4.61 -5.49 -4.82
CA ALA A 80 5.65 -6.43 -5.23
C ALA A 80 6.40 -6.90 -3.97
N TYR A 81 6.49 -8.21 -3.78
CA TYR A 81 7.26 -8.80 -2.70
C TYR A 81 8.70 -9.03 -3.18
N ASN A 82 9.60 -8.12 -2.79
CA ASN A 82 11.02 -8.21 -3.14
C ASN A 82 11.82 -8.50 -1.87
N VAL A 83 12.28 -9.75 -1.71
CA VAL A 83 13.34 -10.10 -0.76
C VAL A 83 14.65 -10.09 -1.53
N GLY A 84 15.53 -9.17 -1.20
CA GLY A 84 16.70 -8.80 -2.00
C GLY A 84 16.38 -7.82 -3.14
N PRO A 85 17.25 -7.72 -4.15
CA PRO A 85 17.08 -6.75 -5.24
C PRO A 85 15.83 -7.04 -6.05
N CYS A 86 15.11 -5.99 -6.44
CA CYS A 86 13.98 -6.09 -7.35
C CYS A 86 14.40 -6.87 -8.61
N ARG A 87 13.60 -7.86 -9.01
CA ARG A 87 13.85 -8.74 -10.16
C ARG A 87 14.13 -8.03 -11.48
N ASN A 88 13.68 -6.79 -11.59
CA ASN A 88 13.85 -5.97 -12.78
C ASN A 88 15.13 -5.14 -12.77
N LEU A 89 15.94 -5.17 -11.71
CA LEU A 89 17.28 -4.60 -11.74
C LEU A 89 18.20 -5.44 -12.63
N ASP A 90 19.14 -4.78 -13.30
CA ASP A 90 20.30 -5.42 -13.92
C ASP A 90 21.49 -5.44 -12.94
N GLU A 91 22.64 -5.89 -13.44
CA GLU A 91 23.88 -6.02 -12.67
C GLU A 91 24.44 -4.66 -12.20
N ASP A 92 24.06 -3.57 -12.87
CA ASP A 92 24.45 -2.20 -12.56
C ASP A 92 23.41 -1.48 -11.68
N ASN A 93 22.42 -2.21 -11.13
CA ASN A 93 21.30 -1.70 -10.35
C ASN A 93 20.38 -0.71 -11.12
N LEU A 94 20.38 -0.78 -12.45
CA LEU A 94 19.45 -0.03 -13.29
C LEU A 94 18.22 -0.88 -13.55
N CYS A 95 17.03 -0.29 -13.45
CA CYS A 95 15.80 -1.04 -13.67
C CYS A 95 15.52 -1.19 -15.17
N ARG A 96 15.42 -2.43 -15.64
CA ARG A 96 15.24 -2.83 -17.04
C ARG A 96 13.86 -2.56 -17.63
N ILE A 97 12.92 -2.07 -16.82
CA ILE A 97 11.51 -1.90 -17.21
C ILE A 97 11.04 -0.44 -17.15
N TYR A 98 11.91 0.55 -17.44
CA TYR A 98 11.62 2.00 -17.34
C TYR A 98 10.21 2.39 -17.84
N GLU A 99 9.81 1.91 -19.02
CA GLU A 99 8.53 2.25 -19.66
C GLU A 99 7.30 1.71 -18.89
N ARG A 100 7.45 0.58 -18.20
CA ARG A 100 6.39 -0.11 -17.46
C ARG A 100 6.63 -0.17 -15.95
N ARG A 101 7.52 0.68 -15.41
CA ARG A 101 7.73 0.81 -13.96
C ARG A 101 6.40 1.02 -13.24
N PRO A 102 6.21 0.43 -12.04
CA PRO A 102 5.06 0.76 -11.21
C PRO A 102 4.96 2.27 -10.97
N LEU A 103 3.75 2.82 -10.90
CA LEU A 103 3.52 4.25 -10.69
C LEU A 103 4.28 4.78 -9.47
N VAL A 104 4.30 4.04 -8.37
CA VAL A 104 5.04 4.42 -7.15
C VAL A 104 6.54 4.59 -7.40
N CYS A 105 7.14 3.76 -8.26
CA CYS A 105 8.55 3.88 -8.64
C CYS A 105 8.82 5.08 -9.55
N ARG A 106 7.81 5.55 -10.29
CA ARG A 106 7.93 6.74 -11.16
C ARG A 106 7.78 8.04 -10.39
N ILE A 107 7.00 8.04 -9.31
CA ILE A 107 6.82 9.23 -8.46
C ILE A 107 7.90 9.37 -7.39
N TYR A 108 8.61 8.29 -7.07
CA TYR A 108 9.66 8.31 -6.06
C TYR A 108 10.76 9.33 -6.41
N PRO A 109 11.18 10.21 -5.47
CA PRO A 109 10.96 10.12 -4.03
C PRO A 109 9.77 10.96 -3.49
N ALA A 110 8.98 11.58 -4.38
CA ALA A 110 7.88 12.46 -3.96
C ALA A 110 6.82 11.72 -3.14
N GLU A 111 6.16 12.45 -2.25
CA GLU A 111 5.13 11.90 -1.37
C GLU A 111 3.78 11.79 -2.07
N ILE A 112 3.18 10.60 -1.97
CA ILE A 112 1.82 10.38 -2.48
C ILE A 112 0.77 10.95 -1.54
N ASN A 113 0.99 11.01 -0.22
CA ASN A 113 0.00 11.58 0.69
C ASN A 113 0.12 13.11 0.71
N PRO A 114 -0.94 13.86 0.33
CA PRO A 114 -0.87 15.32 0.25
C PRO A 114 -0.65 16.02 1.60
N HIS A 115 -0.86 15.31 2.72
CA HIS A 115 -0.68 15.84 4.07
C HIS A 115 0.67 15.50 4.68
N ILE A 116 1.54 14.77 3.96
CA ILE A 116 2.87 14.40 4.42
C ILE A 116 3.89 15.13 3.55
N PRO A 117 4.71 16.02 4.13
CA PRO A 117 5.80 16.65 3.38
C PRO A 117 6.90 15.63 3.10
N LEU A 118 7.59 15.78 1.97
CA LEU A 118 8.81 15.03 1.69
C LEU A 118 9.85 15.29 2.79
N ASN A 119 10.30 14.23 3.44
CA ASN A 119 11.43 14.24 4.34
C ASN A 119 12.57 13.43 3.72
N THR A 120 13.63 14.10 3.27
CA THR A 120 14.76 13.45 2.60
C THR A 120 15.57 12.56 3.53
N ALA A 121 15.58 12.85 4.83
CA ALA A 121 16.37 12.11 5.83
C ALA A 121 15.88 10.68 6.07
N ILE A 122 14.64 10.37 5.70
CA ILE A 122 14.04 9.03 5.85
C ILE A 122 13.96 8.28 4.51
N LYS A 123 14.56 8.82 3.45
CA LYS A 123 14.63 8.16 2.14
C LYS A 123 15.97 7.44 2.04
N ASP A 124 15.98 6.28 1.38
CA ASP A 124 17.19 5.45 1.26
C ASP A 124 18.22 5.99 0.27
N CYS A 125 17.87 7.04 -0.48
CA CYS A 125 18.75 7.62 -1.49
C CYS A 125 20.00 8.24 -0.86
N PRO A 126 21.19 8.00 -1.44
CA PRO A 126 22.42 8.62 -0.95
C PRO A 126 22.41 10.15 -1.14
N PRO A 127 23.28 10.89 -0.41
CA PRO A 127 23.37 12.34 -0.50
C PRO A 127 23.51 12.86 -1.94
N GLU A 128 24.31 12.19 -2.78
CA GLU A 128 24.52 12.60 -4.17
C GLU A 128 23.22 12.70 -4.98
N SER A 129 22.18 11.92 -4.63
CA SER A 129 20.87 11.98 -5.31
C SER A 129 20.13 13.29 -5.05
N TRP A 130 20.46 14.01 -3.99
CA TRP A 130 19.80 15.25 -3.56
C TRP A 130 20.57 16.51 -3.96
N GLU A 131 21.84 16.37 -4.34
CA GLU A 131 22.74 17.47 -4.70
C GLU A 131 22.72 17.81 -6.20
N GLN A 132 22.05 16.99 -7.00
CA GLN A 132 22.00 17.13 -8.45
C GLN A 132 20.59 16.85 -9.00
N GLY A 133 20.41 17.12 -10.29
CA GLY A 133 19.16 16.89 -10.99
C GLY A 133 18.27 18.14 -11.06
N PRO A 134 17.08 17.99 -11.68
CA PRO A 134 16.10 19.07 -11.73
C PRO A 134 15.55 19.39 -10.34
N ASP A 135 14.97 20.59 -10.23
CA ASP A 135 14.16 20.97 -9.08
C ASP A 135 12.99 19.99 -8.94
N LEU A 136 12.90 19.33 -7.78
CA LEU A 136 11.79 18.46 -7.41
C LEU A 136 10.71 19.25 -6.67
N ILE A 137 11.12 20.04 -5.66
CA ILE A 137 10.23 20.85 -4.83
C ILE A 137 10.75 22.29 -4.76
N ILE A 138 9.89 23.26 -5.05
CA ILE A 138 10.15 24.69 -4.82
C ILE A 138 8.99 25.26 -4.00
N GLY A 139 9.29 26.00 -2.92
CA GLY A 139 8.25 26.58 -2.08
C GLY A 139 7.32 25.55 -1.43
N GLY A 140 7.78 24.30 -1.26
CA GLY A 140 6.97 23.21 -0.70
C GLY A 140 6.01 22.54 -1.71
N GLN A 141 6.09 22.87 -2.99
CA GLN A 141 5.28 22.26 -4.06
C GLN A 141 6.15 21.50 -5.05
N VAL A 142 5.66 20.38 -5.56
CA VAL A 142 6.27 19.67 -6.69
C VAL A 142 6.15 20.55 -7.94
N VAL A 143 7.26 20.81 -8.62
CA VAL A 143 7.28 21.75 -9.76
C VAL A 143 7.12 21.09 -11.12
N ASP A 144 7.59 19.84 -11.26
CA ASP A 144 7.45 19.08 -12.51
C ASP A 144 5.99 18.63 -12.72
N GLN A 145 5.37 19.12 -13.79
CA GLN A 145 3.95 18.84 -14.06
C GLN A 145 3.70 17.37 -14.40
N GLY A 146 4.63 16.70 -15.08
CA GLY A 146 4.51 15.28 -15.38
C GLY A 146 4.48 14.42 -14.11
N LEU A 147 5.30 14.77 -13.12
CA LEU A 147 5.30 14.15 -11.81
C LEU A 147 4.01 14.43 -11.03
N VAL A 148 3.48 15.66 -11.09
CA VAL A 148 2.17 15.98 -10.49
C VAL A 148 1.07 15.10 -11.09
N GLU A 149 1.04 14.93 -12.40
CA GLU A 149 0.08 14.05 -13.08
C GLU A 149 0.25 12.59 -12.65
N LEU A 150 1.48 12.10 -12.53
CA LEU A 150 1.75 10.74 -12.06
C LEU A 150 1.29 10.53 -10.61
N ILE A 151 1.50 11.51 -9.71
CA ILE A 151 1.00 11.46 -8.32
C ILE A 151 -0.52 11.40 -8.31
N GLN A 152 -1.18 12.22 -9.13
CA GLN A 152 -2.64 12.22 -9.25
C GLN A 152 -3.17 10.88 -9.79
N ARG A 153 -2.52 10.33 -10.82
CA ARG A 153 -2.83 9.00 -11.36
C ARG A 153 -2.66 7.89 -10.33
N SER A 154 -1.59 7.93 -9.54
CA SER A 154 -1.36 6.94 -8.47
C SER A 154 -2.46 7.01 -7.41
N ARG A 155 -2.85 8.22 -6.98
CA ARG A 155 -3.96 8.42 -6.05
C ARG A 155 -5.30 8.00 -6.64
N GLN A 156 -5.51 8.20 -7.94
CA GLN A 156 -6.74 7.81 -8.62
C GLN A 156 -6.84 6.29 -8.74
N ALA A 157 -5.74 5.62 -9.08
CA ALA A 157 -5.70 4.16 -9.13
C ALA A 157 -6.03 3.53 -7.77
N ASP A 158 -5.52 4.09 -6.66
CA ASP A 158 -5.92 3.64 -5.32
C ASP A 158 -7.44 3.70 -5.10
N ARG A 159 -8.14 4.71 -5.64
CA ARG A 159 -9.61 4.83 -5.55
C ARG A 159 -10.35 3.87 -6.46
N ASP A 160 -9.89 3.76 -7.71
CA ASP A 160 -10.53 2.95 -8.72
C ASP A 160 -10.38 1.45 -8.41
N ASP A 161 -9.25 1.05 -7.83
CA ASP A 161 -8.91 -0.34 -7.59
C ASP A 161 -9.50 -0.92 -6.29
N VAL A 162 -9.84 -0.08 -5.30
CA VAL A 162 -10.06 -0.58 -3.92
C VAL A 162 -11.21 -1.59 -3.82
N GLN A 163 -12.28 -1.39 -4.58
CA GLN A 163 -13.42 -2.31 -4.60
C GLN A 163 -13.05 -3.68 -5.20
N ALA A 164 -12.29 -3.67 -6.30
CA ALA A 164 -11.81 -4.88 -6.92
C ALA A 164 -10.79 -5.60 -6.02
N LYS A 165 -9.90 -4.86 -5.35
CA LYS A 165 -8.96 -5.41 -4.37
C LYS A 165 -9.69 -6.08 -3.20
N ASP A 166 -10.79 -5.51 -2.70
CA ASP A 166 -11.61 -6.16 -1.67
C ASP A 166 -12.29 -7.44 -2.16
N ALA A 167 -12.85 -7.43 -3.37
CA ALA A 167 -13.45 -8.62 -3.97
C ALA A 167 -12.42 -9.76 -4.13
N ILE A 168 -11.21 -9.41 -4.62
CA ILE A 168 -10.08 -10.34 -4.73
C ILE A 168 -9.68 -10.89 -3.37
N CYS A 169 -9.54 -10.02 -2.36
CA CYS A 169 -9.24 -10.44 -0.99
C CYS A 169 -10.29 -11.43 -0.47
N GLY A 170 -11.58 -11.21 -0.73
CA GLY A 170 -12.64 -12.13 -0.31
C GLY A 170 -12.57 -13.50 -0.95
N LEU A 171 -12.32 -13.54 -2.26
CA LEU A 171 -12.16 -14.79 -3.00
C LEU A 171 -10.89 -15.57 -2.57
N LEU A 172 -9.90 -14.88 -2.01
CA LEU A 172 -8.69 -15.48 -1.45
C LEU A 172 -8.78 -15.78 0.06
N GLY A 173 -9.91 -15.49 0.72
CA GLY A 173 -10.09 -15.68 2.16
C GLY A 173 -9.34 -14.68 3.04
N ILE A 174 -9.01 -13.50 2.49
CA ILE A 174 -8.35 -12.39 3.20
C ILE A 174 -9.42 -11.48 3.81
N ARG A 175 -9.62 -11.58 5.12
CA ARG A 175 -10.65 -10.86 5.88
C ARG A 175 -10.20 -10.32 7.23
N THR A 176 -8.90 -10.34 7.50
CA THR A 176 -8.35 -9.68 8.70
C THR A 176 -7.56 -8.46 8.28
N THR A 177 -7.78 -7.36 8.99
CA THR A 177 -7.06 -6.11 8.82
C THR A 177 -6.32 -5.77 10.11
N ALA A 178 -5.23 -5.04 10.03
CA ALA A 178 -4.67 -4.38 11.21
C ALA A 178 -5.43 -3.07 11.50
N LEU A 179 -5.37 -2.58 12.75
CA LEU A 179 -5.77 -1.20 13.02
C LEU A 179 -4.72 -0.23 12.43
N LYS A 180 -5.20 0.77 11.70
CA LYS A 180 -4.37 1.84 11.14
C LYS A 180 -3.60 2.56 12.25
N GLY A 181 -2.31 2.73 12.04
CA GLY A 181 -1.39 3.29 13.04
C GLY A 181 -0.90 2.28 14.09
N ASP A 182 -1.48 1.08 14.17
CA ASP A 182 -1.03 0.00 15.04
C ASP A 182 -0.15 -1.01 14.29
N GLY A 183 -0.52 -1.35 13.05
CA GLY A 183 0.20 -2.36 12.27
C GLY A 183 -0.30 -2.55 10.84
N PHE A 184 0.21 -3.60 10.21
CA PHE A 184 -0.32 -4.19 8.97
C PHE A 184 -0.54 -5.69 9.16
N THR A 185 -1.60 -6.22 8.56
CA THR A 185 -1.65 -7.66 8.26
C THR A 185 -1.02 -7.90 6.91
N ALA A 186 -0.18 -8.93 6.80
CA ALA A 186 0.61 -9.24 5.62
C ALA A 186 0.32 -10.68 5.17
N TYR A 187 -0.23 -10.81 3.97
CA TYR A 187 -0.58 -12.09 3.35
C TYR A 187 0.32 -12.35 2.13
N LEU A 188 0.81 -13.58 2.01
CA LEU A 188 1.47 -14.09 0.82
C LEU A 188 0.53 -15.11 0.15
N PRO A 189 -0.34 -14.68 -0.78
CA PRO A 189 -1.27 -15.57 -1.45
C PRO A 189 -0.55 -16.57 -2.37
N ASP A 190 -1.20 -17.70 -2.65
CA ASP A 190 -0.78 -18.56 -3.76
C ASP A 190 -0.90 -17.77 -5.08
N MET A 191 0.20 -17.67 -5.83
CA MET A 191 0.24 -16.79 -7.01
C MET A 191 -0.62 -17.29 -8.18
N ASN A 192 -0.88 -18.60 -8.27
CA ASN A 192 -1.78 -19.13 -9.29
C ASN A 192 -3.23 -18.77 -8.97
N ALA A 193 -3.63 -18.94 -7.70
CA ALA A 193 -4.93 -18.52 -7.21
C ALA A 193 -5.11 -17.00 -7.34
N PHE A 194 -4.11 -16.21 -6.95
CA PHE A 194 -4.12 -14.75 -7.06
C PHE A 194 -4.31 -14.28 -8.51
N ALA A 195 -3.53 -14.81 -9.46
CA ALA A 195 -3.65 -14.47 -10.87
C ALA A 195 -5.02 -14.86 -11.44
N THR A 196 -5.50 -16.06 -11.10
CA THR A 196 -6.82 -16.55 -11.53
C THR A 196 -7.95 -15.64 -11.05
N VAL A 197 -7.92 -15.25 -9.76
CA VAL A 197 -8.94 -14.39 -9.16
C VAL A 197 -8.89 -12.97 -9.73
N ILE A 198 -7.70 -12.42 -9.98
CA ILE A 198 -7.55 -11.13 -10.67
C ILE A 198 -8.22 -11.16 -12.05
N ASP A 199 -7.96 -12.21 -12.84
CA ASP A 199 -8.54 -12.35 -14.17
C ASP A 199 -10.07 -12.49 -14.11
N GLN A 200 -10.59 -13.23 -13.13
CA GLN A 200 -12.03 -13.37 -12.91
C GLN A 200 -12.69 -12.02 -12.59
N VAL A 201 -12.17 -11.27 -11.62
CA VAL A 201 -12.71 -9.97 -11.20
C VAL A 201 -12.56 -8.92 -12.31
N SER A 202 -11.50 -9.01 -13.12
CA SER A 202 -11.30 -8.12 -14.27
C SER A 202 -12.29 -8.40 -15.41
N ALA A 203 -12.65 -9.67 -15.64
CA ALA A 203 -13.58 -10.06 -16.69
C ALA A 203 -15.03 -9.73 -16.32
N GLN A 204 -15.39 -9.90 -15.06
CA GLN A 204 -16.70 -9.58 -14.53
C GLN A 204 -16.53 -9.02 -13.12
N PRO A 205 -16.92 -7.75 -12.87
CA PRO A 205 -16.94 -7.22 -11.51
C PRO A 205 -17.84 -8.09 -10.63
N LEU A 206 -17.21 -8.84 -9.72
CA LEU A 206 -17.90 -9.66 -8.74
C LEU A 206 -18.07 -8.85 -7.46
N ALA A 207 -19.24 -8.97 -6.84
CA ALA A 207 -19.39 -8.50 -5.47
C ALA A 207 -18.49 -9.34 -4.56
N ALA A 208 -17.81 -8.68 -3.62
CA ALA A 208 -17.14 -9.38 -2.55
C ALA A 208 -18.13 -10.31 -1.82
N PRO A 209 -17.72 -11.52 -1.42
CA PRO A 209 -18.54 -12.36 -0.56
C PRO A 209 -18.97 -11.56 0.69
N GLU A 210 -20.23 -11.70 1.12
CA GLU A 210 -20.70 -11.12 2.37
C GLU A 210 -19.97 -11.79 3.54
N SER A 211 -18.90 -11.15 3.99
CA SER A 211 -18.12 -11.57 5.14
C SER A 211 -17.61 -10.32 5.85
N ASP A 212 -17.81 -10.26 7.16
CA ASP A 212 -17.31 -9.18 7.98
C ASP A 212 -15.77 -9.17 8.00
N TRP A 213 -15.19 -7.98 8.05
CA TRP A 213 -13.78 -7.79 8.30
C TRP A 213 -13.49 -7.81 9.80
N LEU A 214 -12.39 -8.47 10.19
CA LEU A 214 -11.93 -8.58 11.58
C LEU A 214 -10.66 -7.74 11.78
N PHE A 215 -10.49 -7.18 12.97
CA PHE A 215 -9.28 -6.47 13.35
C PHE A 215 -8.30 -7.36 14.11
N HIS A 216 -7.03 -7.36 13.70
CA HIS A 216 -5.90 -7.80 14.51
C HIS A 216 -5.20 -6.57 15.07
N VAL A 217 -4.90 -6.58 16.36
CA VAL A 217 -4.24 -5.47 17.06
C VAL A 217 -3.09 -5.97 17.92
N SER A 218 -2.12 -5.12 18.22
CA SER A 218 -0.87 -5.50 18.89
C SER A 218 -1.03 -5.78 20.39
N GLY A 219 -2.12 -5.32 21.04
CA GLY A 219 -2.24 -5.33 22.49
C GLY A 219 -3.64 -5.08 23.03
N GLU A 220 -3.86 -5.47 24.28
CA GLU A 220 -5.17 -5.42 24.96
C GLU A 220 -5.72 -3.99 25.12
N ASP A 221 -4.85 -3.00 25.27
CA ASP A 221 -5.22 -1.59 25.40
C ASP A 221 -5.92 -1.05 24.15
N ILE A 222 -5.46 -1.47 22.96
CA ILE A 222 -6.09 -1.14 21.69
C ILE A 222 -7.32 -2.03 21.46
N ALA A 223 -7.24 -3.31 21.81
CA ALA A 223 -8.34 -4.26 21.66
C ALA A 223 -9.63 -3.71 22.31
N GLY A 224 -9.54 -3.21 23.54
CA GLY A 224 -10.67 -2.61 24.23
C GLY A 224 -11.26 -1.39 23.51
N GLN A 225 -10.42 -0.56 22.87
CA GLN A 225 -10.88 0.61 22.11
C GLN A 225 -11.58 0.22 20.81
N VAL A 226 -11.06 -0.79 20.09
CA VAL A 226 -11.66 -1.32 18.86
C VAL A 226 -13.01 -1.97 19.15
N GLN A 227 -13.11 -2.76 20.23
CA GLN A 227 -14.38 -3.35 20.66
C GLN A 227 -15.38 -2.28 21.12
N ALA A 228 -14.93 -1.26 21.85
CA ALA A 228 -15.79 -0.13 22.23
C ALA A 228 -16.29 0.68 21.02
N ALA A 229 -15.54 0.67 19.91
CA ALA A 229 -15.97 1.22 18.62
C ALA A 229 -16.94 0.29 17.85
N GLY A 230 -17.32 -0.87 18.42
CA GLY A 230 -18.25 -1.83 17.84
C GLY A 230 -17.66 -2.77 16.79
N ALA A 231 -16.35 -2.66 16.52
CA ALA A 231 -15.65 -3.50 15.56
C ALA A 231 -15.26 -4.86 16.18
N GLN A 232 -15.18 -5.89 15.35
CA GLN A 232 -14.79 -7.24 15.78
C GLN A 232 -13.29 -7.42 15.75
N LEU A 233 -12.78 -8.17 16.73
CA LEU A 233 -11.39 -8.61 16.80
C LEU A 233 -11.26 -10.06 16.38
N VAL A 234 -10.15 -10.39 15.74
CA VAL A 234 -9.72 -11.79 15.62
C VAL A 234 -9.25 -12.28 17.00
N THR A 235 -9.75 -13.44 17.42
CA THR A 235 -9.37 -14.07 18.69
C THR A 235 -8.43 -15.26 18.51
N GLU A 236 -8.34 -15.77 17.28
CA GLU A 236 -7.52 -16.91 16.92
C GLU A 236 -6.10 -16.48 16.53
N ALA A 237 -5.14 -17.39 16.72
CA ALA A 237 -3.78 -17.17 16.27
C ALA A 237 -3.75 -17.07 14.73
N PRO A 238 -3.00 -16.12 14.14
CA PRO A 238 -2.88 -16.00 12.69
C PRO A 238 -2.33 -17.28 12.06
N VAL A 239 -3.06 -17.86 11.11
CA VAL A 239 -2.62 -19.08 10.39
C VAL A 239 -2.11 -18.76 8.99
N ASN A 240 -2.73 -17.77 8.32
CA ASN A 240 -2.50 -17.45 6.91
C ASN A 240 -1.95 -16.03 6.67
N TYR A 241 -1.57 -15.31 7.73
CA TYR A 241 -0.96 -13.98 7.64
C TYR A 241 0.01 -13.72 8.79
N ALA A 242 0.89 -12.74 8.60
CA ALA A 242 1.72 -12.16 9.65
C ALA A 242 1.16 -10.80 10.08
N PHE A 243 1.26 -10.48 11.37
CA PHE A 243 1.00 -9.13 11.88
C PHE A 243 2.33 -8.37 12.02
N ILE A 244 2.45 -7.24 11.34
CA ILE A 244 3.61 -6.36 11.37
C ILE A 244 3.24 -5.15 12.24
N SER A 245 3.71 -5.15 13.48
CA SER A 245 3.49 -4.05 14.42
C SER A 245 4.26 -2.79 14.00
N LEU A 246 3.60 -1.63 14.09
CA LEU A 246 4.23 -0.30 13.98
C LEU A 246 4.65 0.26 15.34
N ARG A 247 4.22 -0.36 16.44
CA ARG A 247 4.78 -0.05 17.77
C ARG A 247 6.25 -0.50 17.80
N ALA A 248 7.11 0.35 18.36
CA ALA A 248 8.48 -0.02 18.66
C ALA A 248 8.48 -1.25 19.57
N ALA A 249 9.30 -2.25 19.23
CA ALA A 249 9.55 -3.41 20.06
C ALA A 249 10.35 -3.04 21.32
#